data_AF-J3GXS8-F1
#
_entry.id   AF-J3GXS8-F1
#
_cell.length_a   1.000
_cell.length_b   1.000
_cell.length_c   1.000
_cell.angle_alpha   90.00
_cell.angle_beta   90.00
_cell.angle_gamma   90.00
#
_symmetry.space_group_name_H-M   'P 1'
#
loop_
_entity.id
_entity.type
_entity.pdbx_description
1 polymer ?
#
loop_
_entity_poly.entity_id
_entity_poly.type
_entity_poly.pdbx_seq_one_letter_code
_entity_poly.pdbx_strand_id
1 'polypeptide(L)'
;VGGLVGNVSIAQGVTVKAAIGGSGNDLLIGNAMANLLEGGAGNDILYGGGGGDTLWGGAGADTFVFGAASDTHYNAPDWIMDFTSGQDKIDLSGLSQFASGGAMLNFVSSFTGHAGDAVLTYFAETNQTSLYVDLDGMGVAGFALGTVGQAAMTDIVA
;
A
#
# COMPACT_ATOMS: atom_id res chain seq x y z
N VAL A 1 -17.37 -16.07 17.52
CA VAL A 1 -16.55 -16.64 18.62
C VAL A 1 -15.57 -15.55 19.02
N GLY A 2 -15.57 -15.13 20.29
CA GLY A 2 -14.63 -14.11 20.78
C GLY A 2 -13.21 -14.65 20.74
N GLY A 3 -12.41 -14.17 19.79
CA GLY A 3 -10.99 -14.48 19.68
C GLY A 3 -10.21 -13.79 20.78
N LEU A 4 -9.07 -14.38 21.14
CA LEU A 4 -8.17 -13.84 22.15
C LEU A 4 -7.71 -12.43 21.74
N VAL A 5 -8.19 -11.41 22.43
CA VAL A 5 -7.72 -10.04 22.23
C VAL A 5 -6.52 -9.82 23.15
N GLY A 6 -5.37 -9.45 22.59
CA GLY A 6 -4.17 -9.09 23.36
C GLY A 6 -3.42 -10.25 24.00
N ASN A 7 -3.55 -11.48 23.47
CA ASN A 7 -2.84 -12.67 23.96
C ASN A 7 -1.44 -12.87 23.34
N VAL A 8 -1.08 -12.07 22.33
CA VAL A 8 0.26 -12.06 21.73
C VAL A 8 0.83 -10.66 21.89
N SER A 9 2.06 -10.57 22.38
CA SER A 9 2.78 -9.31 22.56
C SER A 9 4.24 -9.47 22.13
N ILE A 10 4.81 -8.42 21.54
CA ILE A 10 6.24 -8.36 21.22
C ILE A 10 6.93 -7.58 22.35
N ALA A 11 7.98 -8.17 22.93
CA ALA A 11 8.75 -7.51 23.98
C ALA A 11 9.51 -6.28 23.44
N GLN A 12 9.77 -5.31 24.30
CA GLN A 12 10.57 -4.14 23.92
C GLN A 12 11.96 -4.56 23.41
N GLY A 13 12.41 -3.95 22.31
CA GLY A 13 13.71 -4.24 21.70
C GLY A 13 13.73 -5.49 20.81
N VAL A 14 12.60 -6.19 20.66
CA VAL A 14 12.44 -7.28 19.70
C VAL A 14 11.85 -6.74 18.41
N THR A 15 12.43 -7.13 17.29
CA THR A 15 11.89 -6.83 15.95
C THR A 15 11.34 -8.10 15.33
N VAL A 16 10.08 -8.04 14.90
CA VAL A 16 9.45 -9.08 14.08
C VAL A 16 9.20 -8.46 12.71
N LYS A 17 9.54 -9.19 11.65
CA LYS A 17 9.45 -8.67 10.27
C LYS A 17 8.40 -9.36 9.41
N ALA A 18 7.92 -10.52 9.85
CA ALA A 18 6.93 -11.28 9.09
C ALA A 18 5.66 -11.49 9.93
N ALA A 19 4.52 -11.33 9.30
CA ALA A 19 3.23 -11.71 9.85
C ALA A 19 2.39 -12.37 8.76
N ILE A 20 1.68 -13.43 9.12
CA ILE A 20 0.76 -14.16 8.25
C ILE A 20 -0.57 -14.20 9.00
N GLY A 21 -1.62 -13.72 8.36
CA GLY A 21 -3.00 -13.84 8.82
C GLY A 21 -3.55 -15.25 8.62
N GLY A 22 -4.86 -15.35 8.62
CA GLY A 22 -5.58 -16.61 8.59
C GLY A 22 -6.57 -16.69 7.43
N SER A 23 -7.78 -17.12 7.75
CA SER A 23 -8.90 -17.23 6.80
C SER A 23 -10.04 -16.27 7.14
N GLY A 24 -9.81 -15.39 8.11
CA GLY A 24 -10.75 -14.36 8.53
C GLY A 24 -10.30 -13.01 8.02
N ASN A 25 -11.10 -11.98 8.28
CA ASN A 25 -10.72 -10.61 7.93
C ASN A 25 -9.75 -10.09 8.99
N ASP A 26 -8.48 -9.97 8.62
CA ASP A 26 -7.39 -9.66 9.50
C ASP A 26 -6.88 -8.22 9.31
N LEU A 27 -6.27 -7.68 10.38
CA LEU A 27 -5.56 -6.40 10.35
C LEU A 27 -4.08 -6.69 10.61
N LEU A 28 -3.25 -6.48 9.60
CA LEU A 28 -1.81 -6.65 9.68
C LEU A 28 -1.14 -5.28 9.64
N ILE A 29 -0.40 -4.96 10.71
CA ILE A 29 0.36 -3.72 10.83
C ILE A 29 1.83 -4.09 11.00
N GLY A 30 2.67 -3.65 10.07
CA GLY A 30 4.11 -3.80 10.12
C GLY A 30 4.76 -2.76 11.04
N ASN A 31 6.03 -2.44 10.77
CA ASN A 31 6.80 -1.49 11.54
C ASN A 31 7.65 -0.60 10.61
N ALA A 32 8.71 0.00 11.13
CA ALA A 32 9.55 0.92 10.35
C ALA A 32 10.67 0.22 9.56
N MET A 33 10.66 -1.12 9.50
CA MET A 33 11.62 -1.94 8.77
C MET A 33 10.92 -2.63 7.62
N ALA A 34 11.69 -3.09 6.61
CA ALA A 34 11.15 -3.97 5.57
C ALA A 34 10.45 -5.21 6.16
N ASN A 35 9.15 -5.29 5.91
CA ASN A 35 8.21 -6.29 6.38
C ASN A 35 7.76 -7.24 5.26
N LEU A 36 7.39 -8.46 5.64
CA LEU A 36 6.67 -9.43 4.82
C LEU A 36 5.30 -9.70 5.45
N LEU A 37 4.23 -9.25 4.81
CA LEU A 37 2.87 -9.38 5.32
C LEU A 37 2.03 -10.20 4.34
N GLU A 38 1.33 -11.21 4.85
CA GLU A 38 0.41 -12.06 4.08
C GLU A 38 -0.94 -12.09 4.80
N GLY A 39 -2.00 -11.56 4.18
CA GLY A 39 -3.36 -11.53 4.75
C GLY A 39 -3.95 -12.94 4.86
N GLY A 40 -3.90 -13.68 3.76
CA GLY A 40 -4.32 -15.07 3.70
C GLY A 40 -5.62 -15.20 2.93
N ALA A 41 -6.71 -15.61 3.57
CA ALA A 41 -8.04 -15.54 2.98
C ALA A 41 -8.94 -14.68 3.84
N GLY A 42 -9.94 -14.04 3.23
CA GLY A 42 -10.74 -13.03 3.91
C GLY A 42 -10.49 -11.66 3.28
N ASN A 43 -11.18 -10.65 3.79
CA ASN A 43 -10.95 -9.28 3.33
C ASN A 43 -10.04 -8.59 4.35
N ASP A 44 -8.77 -8.48 4.02
CA ASP A 44 -7.72 -8.07 4.93
C ASP A 44 -7.34 -6.60 4.77
N ILE A 45 -6.83 -6.01 5.85
CA ILE A 45 -6.23 -4.67 5.84
C ILE A 45 -4.76 -4.82 6.17
N LEU A 46 -3.90 -4.46 5.22
CA LEU A 46 -2.46 -4.53 5.34
C LEU A 46 -1.87 -3.12 5.37
N TYR A 47 -1.16 -2.80 6.45
CA TYR A 47 -0.37 -1.59 6.58
C TYR A 47 1.09 -1.95 6.81
N GLY A 48 1.95 -1.76 5.79
CA GLY A 48 3.37 -2.07 5.85
C GLY A 48 4.11 -1.25 6.91
N GLY A 49 3.81 0.04 6.97
CA GLY A 49 4.54 1.00 7.79
C GLY A 49 5.63 1.65 6.94
N GLY A 50 6.81 1.85 7.52
CA GLY A 50 7.94 2.39 6.78
C GLY A 50 8.88 1.26 6.37
N GLY A 51 9.46 1.32 5.19
CA GLY A 51 10.32 0.24 4.72
C GLY A 51 10.25 0.12 3.23
N GLY A 52 10.80 -0.97 2.70
CA GLY A 52 10.42 -1.47 1.38
C GLY A 52 9.78 -2.81 1.62
N ASP A 53 8.47 -2.81 1.76
CA ASP A 53 7.68 -3.94 2.23
C ASP A 53 7.24 -4.85 1.10
N THR A 54 6.97 -6.10 1.42
CA THR A 54 6.41 -7.07 0.48
C THR A 54 5.09 -7.60 1.04
N LEU A 55 4.01 -7.33 0.32
CA LEU A 55 2.65 -7.47 0.78
C LEU A 55 1.89 -8.46 -0.11
N TRP A 56 1.21 -9.42 0.50
CA TRP A 56 0.28 -10.33 -0.15
C TRP A 56 -1.09 -10.17 0.51
N GLY A 57 -2.10 -9.79 -0.25
CA GLY A 57 -3.47 -9.76 0.25
C GLY A 57 -3.99 -11.19 0.42
N GLY A 58 -3.75 -12.01 -0.60
CA GLY A 58 -4.24 -13.36 -0.69
C GLY A 58 -5.62 -13.40 -1.35
N ALA A 59 -6.53 -14.21 -0.81
CA ALA A 59 -7.85 -14.43 -1.38
C ALA A 59 -8.91 -13.57 -0.70
N GLY A 60 -9.44 -12.59 -1.40
CA GLY A 60 -10.55 -11.78 -0.92
C GLY A 60 -10.58 -10.43 -1.61
N ALA A 61 -11.16 -9.44 -0.94
CA ALA A 61 -11.06 -8.05 -1.33
C ALA A 61 -10.23 -7.31 -0.29
N ASP A 62 -8.95 -7.12 -0.59
CA ASP A 62 -7.95 -6.66 0.37
C ASP A 62 -7.68 -5.16 0.21
N THR A 63 -7.28 -4.52 1.31
CA THR A 63 -6.94 -3.10 1.34
C THR A 63 -5.51 -2.89 1.80
N PHE A 64 -4.68 -2.35 0.92
CA PHE A 64 -3.29 -1.97 1.20
C PHE A 64 -3.26 -0.48 1.54
N VAL A 65 -3.00 -0.18 2.81
CA VAL A 65 -3.09 1.18 3.37
C VAL A 65 -1.73 1.85 3.35
N PHE A 66 -1.69 3.13 3.00
CA PHE A 66 -0.52 4.00 3.11
C PHE A 66 -0.91 5.28 3.86
N GLY A 67 -0.37 5.45 5.06
CA GLY A 67 -0.74 6.51 5.99
C GLY A 67 0.21 7.70 6.01
N ALA A 68 1.43 7.55 5.51
CA ALA A 68 2.42 8.61 5.39
C ALA A 68 3.22 8.51 4.10
N ALA A 69 3.71 9.65 3.61
CA ALA A 69 4.57 9.71 2.42
C ALA A 69 5.87 8.90 2.60
N SER A 70 6.31 8.71 3.84
CA SER A 70 7.49 7.92 4.18
C SER A 70 7.26 6.41 4.17
N ASP A 71 6.02 5.95 4.02
CA ASP A 71 5.69 4.53 4.10
C ASP A 71 6.33 3.77 2.94
N THR A 72 6.39 4.37 1.76
CA THR A 72 7.08 3.82 0.60
C THR A 72 7.85 4.90 -0.17
N HIS A 73 9.02 4.56 -0.71
CA HIS A 73 9.90 5.52 -1.38
C HIS A 73 10.51 4.92 -2.66
N TYR A 74 10.87 5.77 -3.64
CA TYR A 74 11.44 5.30 -4.92
C TYR A 74 12.66 4.35 -4.77
N ASN A 75 13.47 4.54 -3.72
CA ASN A 75 14.67 3.73 -3.45
C ASN A 75 14.40 2.44 -2.67
N ALA A 76 13.24 2.35 -2.04
CA ALA A 76 12.78 1.19 -1.29
C ALA A 76 11.26 1.13 -1.44
N PRO A 77 10.75 0.83 -2.65
CA PRO A 77 9.33 0.83 -2.88
C PRO A 77 8.71 -0.41 -2.28
N ASP A 78 7.49 -0.27 -1.79
CA ASP A 78 6.64 -1.40 -1.44
C ASP A 78 6.22 -2.15 -2.69
N TRP A 79 6.02 -3.46 -2.52
CA TRP A 79 5.54 -4.36 -3.54
C TRP A 79 4.33 -5.15 -3.07
N ILE A 80 3.20 -4.97 -3.75
CA ILE A 80 2.03 -5.83 -3.60
C ILE A 80 2.13 -6.96 -4.61
N MET A 81 2.18 -8.19 -4.14
CA MET A 81 2.66 -9.32 -4.94
C MET A 81 1.57 -10.15 -5.63
N ASP A 82 0.31 -9.90 -5.31
CA ASP A 82 -0.85 -10.65 -5.81
C ASP A 82 -2.09 -9.77 -6.08
N PHE A 83 -1.85 -8.50 -6.44
CA PHE A 83 -2.92 -7.51 -6.60
C PHE A 83 -3.96 -7.91 -7.66
N THR A 84 -5.23 -7.87 -7.28
CA THR A 84 -6.37 -8.20 -8.13
C THR A 84 -7.26 -6.97 -8.36
N SER A 85 -7.07 -6.32 -9.52
CA SER A 85 -7.88 -5.15 -9.93
C SER A 85 -9.38 -5.43 -9.90
N GLY A 86 -10.15 -4.44 -9.45
CA GLY A 86 -11.60 -4.53 -9.27
C GLY A 86 -12.04 -5.25 -7.99
N GLN A 87 -11.13 -5.94 -7.29
CA GLN A 87 -11.37 -6.54 -5.97
C GLN A 87 -10.60 -5.79 -4.90
N ASP A 88 -9.28 -5.69 -5.07
CA ASP A 88 -8.39 -5.06 -4.10
C ASP A 88 -8.39 -3.53 -4.20
N LYS A 89 -7.92 -2.89 -3.13
CA LYS A 89 -7.80 -1.45 -3.02
C LYS A 89 -6.44 -1.02 -2.50
N ILE A 90 -5.93 0.06 -3.09
CA ILE A 90 -4.79 0.82 -2.58
C ILE A 90 -5.38 2.06 -1.92
N ASP A 91 -5.25 2.17 -0.61
CA ASP A 91 -5.82 3.26 0.17
C ASP A 91 -4.72 4.27 0.57
N LEU A 92 -4.79 5.44 -0.06
CA LEU A 92 -3.92 6.60 0.17
C LEU A 92 -4.63 7.69 0.98
N SER A 93 -5.88 7.48 1.42
CA SER A 93 -6.67 8.50 2.11
C SER A 93 -6.09 8.92 3.47
N GLY A 94 -5.16 8.10 4.01
CA GLY A 94 -4.38 8.41 5.19
C GLY A 94 -3.30 9.46 4.95
N LEU A 95 -2.87 9.70 3.71
CA LEU A 95 -1.85 10.69 3.38
C LEU A 95 -2.37 12.11 3.64
N SER A 96 -1.62 12.88 4.42
CA SER A 96 -2.00 14.25 4.80
C SER A 96 -2.27 15.18 3.61
N GLN A 97 -1.68 14.87 2.45
CA GLN A 97 -1.88 15.60 1.20
C GLN A 97 -3.32 15.50 0.66
N PHE A 98 -4.00 14.39 0.96
CA PHE A 98 -5.36 14.10 0.50
C PHE A 98 -6.43 14.32 1.58
N ALA A 99 -6.03 14.80 2.77
CA ALA A 99 -6.97 15.20 3.80
C ALA A 99 -7.91 16.33 3.34
N SER A 100 -9.07 16.48 3.99
CA SER A 100 -10.10 17.48 3.63
C SER A 100 -9.53 18.87 3.34
N GLY A 101 -9.61 19.30 2.08
CA GLY A 101 -9.10 20.60 1.61
C GLY A 101 -7.66 20.57 1.07
N GLY A 102 -7.04 19.39 1.03
CA GLY A 102 -5.77 19.10 0.37
C GLY A 102 -5.89 18.94 -1.14
N ALA A 103 -4.82 18.49 -1.79
CA ALA A 103 -4.84 18.17 -3.21
C ALA A 103 -5.77 16.98 -3.49
N MET A 104 -6.20 16.86 -4.74
CA MET A 104 -6.89 15.67 -5.22
C MET A 104 -5.93 14.83 -6.05
N LEU A 105 -6.07 13.51 -6.03
CA LEU A 105 -5.38 12.67 -7.00
C LEU A 105 -5.76 13.08 -8.42
N ASN A 106 -4.76 13.31 -9.25
CA ASN A 106 -4.90 13.69 -10.65
C ASN A 106 -4.08 12.75 -11.54
N PHE A 107 -4.74 11.81 -12.20
CA PHE A 107 -4.04 10.86 -13.07
C PHE A 107 -3.59 11.53 -14.37
N VAL A 108 -2.28 11.52 -14.60
CA VAL A 108 -1.60 12.16 -15.73
C VAL A 108 -0.62 11.18 -16.38
N SER A 109 -0.26 11.44 -17.64
CA SER A 109 0.76 10.65 -18.34
C SER A 109 2.19 10.98 -17.91
N SER A 110 2.39 12.14 -17.27
CA SER A 110 3.67 12.62 -16.75
C SER A 110 3.40 13.73 -15.73
N PHE A 111 4.26 13.87 -14.71
CA PHE A 111 4.10 14.92 -13.71
C PHE A 111 4.11 16.32 -14.34
N THR A 112 3.16 17.14 -13.91
CA THR A 112 2.96 18.51 -14.39
C THR A 112 3.42 19.56 -13.38
N GLY A 113 3.91 19.12 -12.21
CA GLY A 113 4.28 19.99 -11.09
C GLY A 113 3.07 20.46 -10.28
N HIS A 114 1.97 19.70 -10.32
CA HIS A 114 0.84 19.91 -9.42
C HIS A 114 0.83 18.80 -8.38
N ALA A 115 0.67 19.21 -7.11
CA ALA A 115 0.54 18.25 -6.03
C ALA A 115 -0.70 17.38 -6.26
N GLY A 116 -0.54 16.07 -6.05
CA GLY A 116 -1.56 15.06 -6.34
C GLY A 116 -1.46 14.45 -7.74
N ASP A 117 -0.56 14.92 -8.61
CA ASP A 117 -0.32 14.25 -9.90
C ASP A 117 0.11 12.80 -9.68
N ALA A 118 -0.56 11.86 -10.34
CA ALA A 118 -0.31 10.44 -10.24
C ALA A 118 -0.08 9.83 -11.62
N VAL A 119 0.97 9.03 -11.75
CA VAL A 119 1.30 8.27 -12.95
C VAL A 119 1.14 6.79 -12.65
N LEU A 120 0.17 6.15 -13.31
CA LEU A 120 -0.12 4.72 -13.20
C LEU A 120 0.22 4.03 -14.52
N THR A 121 1.20 3.13 -14.52
CA THR A 121 1.67 2.45 -15.74
C THR A 121 1.64 0.95 -15.55
N TYR A 122 0.94 0.24 -16.44
CA TYR A 122 0.94 -1.22 -16.50
C TYR A 122 1.94 -1.72 -17.56
N PHE A 123 2.80 -2.65 -17.17
CA PHE A 123 3.80 -3.30 -18.00
C PHE A 123 3.37 -4.75 -18.27
N ALA A 124 2.79 -4.99 -19.45
CA ALA A 124 2.24 -6.30 -19.82
C ALA A 124 3.32 -7.41 -19.90
N GLU A 125 4.57 -7.06 -20.22
CA GLU A 125 5.67 -8.03 -20.34
C GLU A 125 6.06 -8.64 -18.99
N THR A 126 5.97 -7.86 -17.91
CA THR A 126 6.31 -8.30 -16.55
C THR A 126 5.08 -8.57 -15.69
N ASN A 127 3.88 -8.27 -16.21
CA ASN A 127 2.62 -8.27 -15.47
C ASN A 127 2.73 -7.44 -14.17
N GLN A 128 3.25 -6.22 -14.28
CA GLN A 128 3.43 -5.32 -13.14
C GLN A 128 2.78 -3.97 -13.38
N THR A 129 2.35 -3.32 -12.32
CA THR A 129 1.93 -1.91 -12.35
C THR A 129 2.86 -1.09 -11.47
N SER A 130 3.27 0.08 -11.97
CA SER A 130 3.91 1.12 -11.14
C SER A 130 2.92 2.24 -10.88
N LEU A 131 2.79 2.64 -9.62
CA LEU A 131 2.12 3.85 -9.20
C LEU A 131 3.15 4.82 -8.64
N TYR A 132 3.28 5.99 -9.26
CA TYR A 132 4.06 7.09 -8.72
C TYR A 132 3.14 8.29 -8.46
N VAL A 133 3.34 8.98 -7.34
CA VAL A 133 2.57 10.17 -6.99
C VAL A 133 3.50 11.30 -6.61
N ASP A 134 3.30 12.46 -7.23
CA ASP A 134 3.88 13.74 -6.83
C ASP A 134 3.02 14.31 -5.70
N LEU A 135 3.51 14.20 -4.47
CA LEU A 135 2.75 14.61 -3.30
C LEU A 135 2.86 16.11 -3.00
N ASP A 136 3.97 16.75 -3.37
CA ASP A 136 4.25 18.15 -2.99
C ASP A 136 4.16 19.14 -4.16
N GLY A 137 3.98 18.64 -5.39
CA GLY A 137 3.89 19.44 -6.60
C GLY A 137 5.24 19.88 -7.14
N MET A 138 6.33 19.19 -6.77
CA MET A 138 7.67 19.53 -7.24
C MET A 138 8.00 18.90 -8.60
N GLY A 139 7.05 18.17 -9.21
CA GLY A 139 7.22 17.49 -10.49
C GLY A 139 8.04 16.20 -10.38
N VAL A 140 8.21 15.67 -9.17
CA VAL A 140 8.95 14.45 -8.86
C VAL A 140 8.10 13.54 -7.98
N ALA A 141 8.29 12.22 -8.11
CA ALA A 141 7.54 11.27 -7.30
C ALA A 141 7.97 11.38 -5.82
N GLY A 142 7.02 11.71 -4.95
CA GLY A 142 7.14 11.63 -3.49
C GLY A 142 6.65 10.29 -2.92
N PHE A 143 5.98 9.48 -3.75
CA PHE A 143 5.46 8.17 -3.43
C PHE A 143 5.71 7.21 -4.60
N ALA A 144 6.07 5.97 -4.31
CA ALA A 144 6.30 4.93 -5.30
C ALA A 144 5.76 3.59 -4.81
N LEU A 145 4.96 2.89 -5.60
CA LEU A 145 4.42 1.58 -5.27
C LEU A 145 4.48 0.68 -6.50
N GLY A 146 4.91 -0.57 -6.30
CA GLY A 146 4.83 -1.63 -7.29
C GLY A 146 3.71 -2.61 -6.98
N THR A 147 3.03 -3.10 -8.01
CA THR A 147 2.18 -4.29 -7.90
C THR A 147 2.59 -5.34 -8.92
N VAL A 148 2.46 -6.61 -8.57
CA VAL A 148 2.35 -7.72 -9.51
C VAL A 148 0.86 -7.91 -9.77
N GLY A 149 0.46 -7.84 -11.03
CA GLY A 149 -0.92 -7.69 -11.45
C GLY A 149 -1.22 -6.29 -11.97
N GLN A 150 -2.23 -6.20 -12.83
CA GLN A 150 -2.74 -4.93 -13.32
C GLN A 150 -3.47 -4.23 -12.18
N ALA A 151 -3.23 -2.93 -12.00
CA ALA A 151 -4.04 -2.04 -11.17
C ALA A 151 -4.68 -0.95 -12.05
N ALA A 152 -5.90 -0.55 -11.71
CA ALA A 152 -6.64 0.50 -12.39
C ALA A 152 -6.83 1.73 -11.49
N MET A 153 -7.11 2.88 -12.09
CA MET A 153 -7.41 4.12 -11.35
C MET A 153 -8.57 3.94 -10.36
N THR A 154 -9.54 3.08 -10.68
CA THR A 154 -10.70 2.75 -9.81
C THR A 154 -10.34 1.91 -8.60
N ASP A 155 -9.12 1.40 -8.53
CA ASP A 155 -8.62 0.61 -7.41
C ASP A 155 -7.91 1.47 -6.35
N ILE A 156 -7.67 2.74 -6.66
CA ILE A 156 -6.97 3.67 -5.79
C ILE A 156 -7.99 4.57 -5.09
N VAL A 157 -7.88 4.65 -3.77
CA VAL A 157 -8.69 5.50 -2.90
C VAL A 157 -7.76 6.58 -2.34
N ALA A 158 -8.17 7.85 -2.37
CA ALA A 158 -7.46 8.98 -1.77
C ALA A 158 -8.45 10.05 -1.30
#